data_AF-A0A251VTE6-F1
#
_entry.id   AF-A0A251VTE6-F1
#
_cell.length_a   1.000
_cell.length_b   1.000
_cell.length_c   1.000
_cell.angle_alpha   90.00
_cell.angle_beta   90.00
_cell.angle_gamma   90.00
#
_symmetry.space_group_name_H-M   'P 1'
#
loop_
_entity.id
_entity.type
_entity.pdbx_description
1 polymer ?
#
loop_
_entity_poly.entity_id
_entity_poly.type
_entity_poly.pdbx_seq_one_letter_code
_entity_poly.pdbx_strand_id
1 'polypeptide(L)'
;MQGDDISNDPSACREILGGLGTPFETERARAAPRELRINQLSTMLVGSSIVANAILEDYKVLGRREEEAARLRAEAEELVNADRAGAEQLERDRAAFDKQKQPAAWAATAELKQVRTLAKLLSDERKSWNEKFSNERKKWNESWAKQNENLFRARQELTNAKAANATLVKEKAAAEAVAVKAQQVEARAVKAFEEAKEAGARVAKALEEAKESESRSSKALEVANAERTRLDQVVASLQGEVQTREVAVTDLTARMTAAEERADAAVEVRDALTSSLQQLEADREWMRSQGIAHIVQAIMDAPETATGLDLVKERARDAGFKAGYSRCVGHINVMSEGGHTEERSGFRDVDTEGRLNAAVASFYDMSLSCVEKLDECLEAADYVDRLRMLYADAEEENPAGGGQDGAGTSGTK
;
A
#
# COMPACT_ATOMS: atom_id res chain seq x y z
N MET A 1 8.46 -19.13 11.03
CA MET A 1 8.52 -20.50 11.59
C MET A 1 8.09 -21.46 10.49
N GLN A 2 9.06 -22.14 9.88
CA GLN A 2 8.87 -23.36 9.11
C GLN A 2 10.25 -24.01 9.14
N GLY A 3 10.36 -25.14 9.82
CA GLY A 3 11.59 -25.93 9.87
C GLY A 3 11.58 -26.86 8.68
N ASP A 4 12.56 -26.74 7.81
CA ASP A 4 12.75 -27.71 6.73
C ASP A 4 13.20 -29.04 7.33
N ASP A 5 12.44 -30.07 6.96
CA ASP A 5 12.52 -31.42 7.47
C ASP A 5 13.73 -32.13 6.85
N ILE A 6 14.66 -32.60 7.69
CA ILE A 6 15.87 -33.33 7.26
C ILE A 6 15.52 -34.79 6.90
N SER A 7 14.24 -35.16 6.94
CA SER A 7 13.77 -36.53 6.71
C SER A 7 13.89 -37.02 5.25
N ASN A 8 14.22 -36.14 4.29
CA ASN A 8 14.17 -36.45 2.85
C ASN A 8 15.54 -36.56 2.13
N ASP A 9 16.67 -36.71 2.83
CA ASP A 9 17.96 -37.03 2.18
C ASP A 9 18.43 -38.47 2.47
N PRO A 10 18.21 -39.43 1.54
CA PRO A 10 18.63 -40.82 1.66
C PRO A 10 20.16 -41.03 1.70
N SER A 11 20.95 -39.99 1.40
CA SER A 11 22.41 -40.08 1.44
C SER A 11 22.97 -39.99 2.85
N ALA A 12 22.32 -39.21 3.74
CA ALA A 12 22.70 -39.06 5.14
C ALA A 12 22.54 -40.38 5.94
N CYS A 13 21.48 -41.15 5.67
CA CYS A 13 21.29 -42.48 6.28
C CYS A 13 22.37 -43.50 5.87
N ARG A 14 22.95 -43.34 4.67
CA ARG A 14 23.96 -44.27 4.14
C ARG A 14 25.34 -44.01 4.74
N GLU A 15 25.65 -42.75 5.05
CA GLU A 15 26.92 -42.36 5.67
C GLU A 15 26.96 -42.71 7.17
N ILE A 16 25.82 -42.60 7.87
CA ILE A 16 25.67 -42.97 9.29
C ILE A 16 25.92 -44.48 9.53
N LEU A 17 25.52 -45.33 8.58
CA LEU A 17 25.70 -46.79 8.71
C LEU A 17 27.07 -47.30 8.23
N GLY A 18 27.82 -46.50 7.47
CA GLY A 18 29.14 -46.86 6.95
C GLY A 18 30.28 -46.75 7.97
N GLY A 19 30.08 -46.03 9.09
CA GLY A 19 31.12 -45.73 10.08
C GLY A 19 31.27 -46.73 11.24
N LEU A 20 30.59 -47.87 11.22
CA LEU A 20 30.53 -48.81 12.35
C LEU A 20 31.78 -49.71 12.46
N GLY A 21 32.87 -49.12 12.95
CA GLY A 21 34.02 -49.82 13.53
C GLY A 21 34.96 -50.47 12.52
N THR A 22 36.20 -50.68 12.93
CA THR A 22 37.14 -51.43 12.07
C THR A 22 36.65 -52.86 11.89
N PRO A 23 36.90 -53.52 10.74
CA PRO A 23 36.39 -54.87 10.43
C PRO A 23 36.62 -55.92 11.53
N PHE A 24 37.68 -55.73 12.32
CA PHE A 24 38.06 -56.59 13.43
C PHE A 24 37.13 -56.48 14.66
N GLU A 25 36.57 -55.31 14.92
CA GLU A 25 35.62 -55.08 16.02
C GLU A 25 34.23 -55.63 15.68
N THR A 26 33.86 -55.54 14.41
CA THR A 26 32.61 -56.12 13.87
C THR A 26 32.63 -57.65 13.88
N GLU A 27 33.78 -58.27 13.61
CA GLU A 27 33.95 -59.73 13.72
C GLU A 27 33.92 -60.23 15.18
N ARG A 28 34.56 -59.51 16.11
CA ARG A 28 34.54 -59.87 17.54
C ARG A 28 33.14 -59.73 18.14
N ALA A 29 32.35 -58.74 17.72
CA ALA A 29 30.96 -58.56 18.17
C ALA A 29 30.00 -59.65 17.64
N ARG A 30 30.29 -60.23 16.46
CA ARG A 30 29.50 -61.33 15.88
C ARG A 30 29.70 -62.68 16.58
N ALA A 31 30.83 -62.87 17.26
CA ALA A 31 31.15 -64.12 17.96
C ALA A 31 30.50 -64.29 19.35
N ALA A 32 29.83 -63.25 19.89
CA ALA A 32 29.21 -63.30 21.21
C ALA A 32 27.73 -63.80 21.18
N PRO A 33 27.24 -64.52 22.21
CA PRO A 33 25.83 -64.92 22.34
C PRO A 33 24.85 -63.73 22.33
N ARG A 34 23.63 -63.91 21.81
CA ARG A 34 22.65 -62.85 21.50
C ARG A 34 22.33 -61.93 22.68
N GLU A 35 22.23 -62.44 23.91
CA GLU A 35 21.96 -61.63 25.10
C GLU A 35 23.14 -60.74 25.50
N LEU A 36 24.38 -61.22 25.35
CA LEU A 36 25.58 -60.41 25.58
C LEU A 36 25.76 -59.38 24.45
N ARG A 37 25.35 -59.72 23.22
CA ARG A 37 25.35 -58.83 22.05
C ARG A 37 24.30 -57.73 22.17
N ILE A 38 23.10 -58.06 22.65
CA ILE A 38 22.04 -57.08 22.95
C ILE A 38 22.44 -56.24 24.16
N ASN A 39 23.02 -56.81 25.22
CA ASN A 39 23.49 -56.01 26.35
C ASN A 39 24.72 -55.16 26.00
N GLN A 40 25.65 -55.60 25.14
CA GLN A 40 26.79 -54.79 24.68
C GLN A 40 26.37 -53.73 23.66
N LEU A 41 25.48 -54.05 22.71
CA LEU A 41 24.87 -53.07 21.81
C LEU A 41 23.98 -52.11 22.57
N SER A 42 23.23 -52.56 23.57
CA SER A 42 22.42 -51.72 24.44
C SER A 42 23.30 -50.89 25.38
N THR A 43 24.44 -51.40 25.86
CA THR A 43 25.44 -50.63 26.64
C THR A 43 26.30 -49.72 25.74
N MET A 44 26.43 -49.99 24.44
CA MET A 44 27.00 -49.08 23.45
C MET A 44 25.97 -48.03 23.01
N LEU A 45 24.71 -48.39 22.80
CA LEU A 45 23.61 -47.45 22.55
C LEU A 45 23.36 -46.55 23.78
N VAL A 46 23.46 -47.09 25.01
CA VAL A 46 23.25 -46.36 26.27
C VAL A 46 24.54 -45.69 26.77
N GLY A 47 25.72 -46.24 26.48
CA GLY A 47 26.98 -45.83 27.10
C GLY A 47 28.08 -45.36 26.14
N SER A 48 27.98 -45.52 24.81
CA SER A 48 29.05 -45.10 23.89
C SER A 48 28.57 -44.88 22.44
N SER A 49 28.52 -43.61 22.06
CA SER A 49 28.75 -43.13 20.69
C SER A 49 27.58 -43.14 19.71
N ILE A 50 26.70 -44.14 19.57
CA ILE A 50 25.72 -44.07 18.45
C ILE A 50 24.52 -43.16 18.78
N VAL A 51 23.79 -43.46 19.86
CA VAL A 51 22.70 -42.57 20.30
C VAL A 51 23.29 -41.28 20.87
N ALA A 52 24.43 -41.34 21.54
CA ALA A 52 25.12 -40.15 22.03
C ALA A 52 25.62 -39.25 20.89
N ASN A 53 26.16 -39.77 19.78
CA ASN A 53 26.55 -38.96 18.62
C ASN A 53 25.35 -38.55 17.77
N ALA A 54 24.31 -39.37 17.64
CA ALA A 54 23.06 -38.96 16.98
C ALA A 54 22.42 -37.79 17.76
N ILE A 55 22.34 -37.91 19.10
CA ILE A 55 21.92 -36.81 19.98
C ILE A 55 22.89 -35.63 19.87
N LEU A 56 24.22 -35.84 19.84
CA LEU A 56 25.20 -34.75 19.70
C LEU A 56 25.10 -34.05 18.33
N GLU A 57 24.87 -34.78 17.25
CA GLU A 57 24.67 -34.22 15.91
C GLU A 57 23.32 -33.52 15.80
N ASP A 58 22.25 -34.08 16.37
CA ASP A 58 20.97 -33.39 16.51
C ASP A 58 21.13 -32.12 17.35
N TYR A 59 21.89 -32.14 18.44
CA TYR A 59 22.20 -30.96 19.25
C TYR A 59 23.05 -29.94 18.49
N LYS A 60 23.98 -30.37 17.62
CA LYS A 60 24.75 -29.46 16.75
C LYS A 60 23.88 -28.85 15.66
N VAL A 61 22.97 -29.63 15.07
CA VAL A 61 21.99 -29.16 14.08
C VAL A 61 21.03 -28.17 14.75
N LEU A 62 20.53 -28.48 15.94
CA LEU A 62 19.71 -27.58 16.74
C LEU A 62 20.48 -26.31 17.10
N GLY A 63 21.75 -26.41 17.51
CA GLY A 63 22.61 -25.26 17.78
C GLY A 63 22.79 -24.36 16.55
N ARG A 64 23.06 -24.93 15.36
CA ARG A 64 23.13 -24.17 14.11
C ARG A 64 21.80 -23.52 13.75
N ARG A 65 20.67 -24.21 13.96
CA ARG A 65 19.32 -23.67 13.74
C ARG A 65 18.98 -22.56 14.73
N GLU A 66 19.41 -22.67 15.97
CA GLU A 66 19.26 -21.61 16.97
C GLU A 66 20.10 -20.39 16.61
N GLU A 67 21.33 -20.59 16.13
CA GLU A 67 22.20 -19.51 15.61
C GLU A 67 21.60 -18.84 14.37
N GLU A 68 21.06 -19.60 13.41
CA GLU A 68 20.36 -19.07 12.24
C GLU A 68 19.07 -18.36 12.62
N ALA A 69 18.29 -18.89 13.58
CA ALA A 69 17.11 -18.23 14.10
C ALA A 69 17.47 -16.95 14.86
N ALA A 70 18.59 -16.92 15.59
CA ALA A 70 19.10 -15.70 16.22
C ALA A 70 19.54 -14.68 15.16
N ARG A 71 20.20 -15.11 14.08
CA ARG A 71 20.57 -14.24 12.96
C ARG A 71 19.34 -13.66 12.26
N LEU A 72 18.34 -14.48 11.95
CA LEU A 72 17.10 -14.02 11.31
C LEU A 72 16.28 -13.09 12.22
N ARG A 73 16.29 -13.32 13.55
CA ARG A 73 15.70 -12.37 14.50
C ARG A 73 16.45 -11.04 14.53
N ALA A 74 17.77 -11.06 14.51
CA ALA A 74 18.59 -9.85 14.43
C ALA A 74 18.34 -9.10 13.11
N GLU A 75 18.25 -9.80 11.99
CA GLU A 75 17.93 -9.20 10.68
C GLU A 75 16.51 -8.59 10.65
N ALA A 76 15.53 -9.27 11.26
CA ALA A 76 14.18 -8.73 11.41
C ALA A 76 14.15 -7.51 12.35
N GLU A 77 14.92 -7.52 13.45
CA GLU A 77 15.05 -6.36 14.33
C GLU A 77 15.72 -5.17 13.63
N GLU A 78 16.73 -5.41 12.78
CA GLU A 78 17.34 -4.37 11.94
C GLU A 78 16.33 -3.76 10.96
N LEU A 79 15.50 -4.58 10.31
CA LEU A 79 14.42 -4.08 9.44
C LEU A 79 13.39 -3.25 10.22
N VAL A 80 12.97 -3.70 11.39
CA VAL A 80 12.05 -2.96 12.26
C VAL A 80 12.67 -1.65 12.75
N ASN A 81 13.97 -1.64 13.05
CA ASN A 81 14.70 -0.42 13.42
C ASN A 81 14.84 0.54 12.24
N ALA A 82 15.07 0.04 11.02
CA ALA A 82 15.10 0.83 9.80
C ALA A 82 13.74 1.46 9.49
N ASP A 83 12.65 0.70 9.64
CA ASP A 83 11.28 1.21 9.49
C ASP A 83 10.96 2.29 10.52
N ARG A 84 11.36 2.08 11.78
CA ARG A 84 11.20 3.08 12.85
C ARG A 84 11.99 4.36 12.55
N ALA A 85 13.26 4.22 12.12
CA ALA A 85 14.10 5.35 11.74
C ALA A 85 13.51 6.10 10.53
N GLY A 86 12.96 5.38 9.55
CA GLY A 86 12.25 5.94 8.40
C GLY A 86 11.00 6.72 8.83
N ALA A 87 10.20 6.17 9.73
CA ALA A 87 9.01 6.84 10.27
C ALA A 87 9.37 8.12 11.04
N GLU A 88 10.40 8.08 11.89
CA GLU A 88 10.89 9.27 12.59
C GLU A 88 11.43 10.32 11.61
N GLN A 89 12.12 9.90 10.55
CA GLN A 89 12.61 10.83 9.54
C GLN A 89 11.46 11.52 8.79
N LEU A 90 10.43 10.76 8.40
CA LEU A 90 9.23 11.32 7.79
C LEU A 90 8.51 12.30 8.72
N GLU A 91 8.46 12.02 10.03
CA GLU A 91 7.91 12.95 11.01
C GLU A 91 8.74 14.24 11.11
N ARG A 92 10.08 14.13 11.14
CA ARG A 92 10.99 15.29 11.13
C ARG A 92 10.82 16.12 9.85
N ASP A 93 10.74 15.48 8.69
CA ASP A 93 10.55 16.14 7.40
C ASP A 93 9.18 16.84 7.33
N ARG A 94 8.13 16.19 7.87
CA ARG A 94 6.79 16.80 8.00
C ARG A 94 6.82 18.02 8.91
N ALA A 95 7.46 17.93 10.08
CA ALA A 95 7.61 19.04 10.99
C ALA A 95 8.43 20.20 10.37
N ALA A 96 9.49 19.88 9.62
CA ALA A 96 10.28 20.86 8.88
C ALA A 96 9.45 21.56 7.79
N PHE A 97 8.64 20.80 7.04
CA PHE A 97 7.72 21.35 6.05
C PHE A 97 6.67 22.27 6.69
N ASP A 98 6.03 21.86 7.78
CA ASP A 98 5.07 22.71 8.49
C ASP A 98 5.73 23.98 9.07
N LYS A 99 6.98 23.87 9.55
CA LYS A 99 7.76 25.03 9.99
C LYS A 99 8.09 26.00 8.86
N GLN A 100 8.29 25.51 7.63
CA GLN A 100 8.45 26.36 6.43
C GLN A 100 7.11 26.96 5.96
N LYS A 101 5.98 26.28 6.21
CA LYS A 101 4.65 26.78 5.87
C LYS A 101 4.24 27.99 6.71
N GLN A 102 4.64 28.05 7.98
CA GLN A 102 4.33 29.19 8.87
C GLN A 102 4.86 30.56 8.37
N PRO A 103 6.14 30.73 8.00
CA PRO A 103 6.64 32.00 7.47
C PRO A 103 6.02 32.35 6.11
N ALA A 104 5.71 31.36 5.27
CA ALA A 104 4.99 31.59 4.01
C ALA A 104 3.55 32.07 4.25
N ALA A 105 2.84 31.47 5.21
CA ALA A 105 1.50 31.90 5.61
C ALA A 105 1.51 33.30 6.24
N TRP A 106 2.52 33.62 7.04
CA TRP A 106 2.71 34.96 7.60
C TRP A 106 3.05 36.01 6.52
N ALA A 107 3.91 35.66 5.56
CA ALA A 107 4.22 36.52 4.42
C ALA A 107 2.96 36.81 3.58
N ALA A 108 2.19 35.78 3.23
CA ALA A 108 0.93 35.94 2.50
C ALA A 108 -0.09 36.79 3.28
N THR A 109 -0.15 36.64 4.60
CA THR A 109 -1.04 37.45 5.46
C THR A 109 -0.59 38.91 5.51
N ALA A 110 0.72 39.16 5.56
CA ALA A 110 1.29 40.50 5.54
C ALA A 110 1.04 41.19 4.18
N GLU A 111 1.25 40.49 3.07
CA GLU A 111 0.95 40.98 1.72
C GLU A 111 -0.55 41.27 1.56
N LEU A 112 -1.43 40.38 2.01
CA LEU A 112 -2.87 40.61 1.98
C LEU A 112 -3.29 41.86 2.79
N LYS A 113 -2.63 42.11 3.93
CA LYS A 113 -2.86 43.31 4.74
C LYS A 113 -2.39 44.58 4.04
N GLN A 114 -1.26 44.52 3.33
CA GLN A 114 -0.77 45.63 2.49
C GLN A 114 -1.75 45.91 1.34
N VAL A 115 -2.19 44.89 0.61
CA VAL A 115 -3.16 45.02 -0.49
C VAL A 115 -4.47 45.64 0.00
N ARG A 116 -5.01 45.20 1.15
CA ARG A 116 -6.22 45.79 1.75
C ARG A 116 -6.03 47.26 2.13
N THR A 117 -4.85 47.62 2.63
CA THR A 117 -4.53 49.01 3.00
C THR A 117 -4.45 49.90 1.77
N LEU A 118 -3.78 49.45 0.71
CA LEU A 118 -3.70 50.16 -0.57
C LEU A 118 -5.09 50.31 -1.21
N ALA A 119 -5.90 49.25 -1.22
CA ALA A 119 -7.27 49.32 -1.73
C ALA A 119 -8.12 50.36 -0.99
N LYS A 120 -7.95 50.46 0.33
CA LYS A 120 -8.65 51.46 1.14
C LYS A 120 -8.19 52.88 0.80
N LEU A 121 -6.87 53.12 0.68
CA LEU A 121 -6.32 54.41 0.27
C LEU A 121 -6.84 54.83 -1.11
N LEU A 122 -6.84 53.93 -2.10
CA LEU A 122 -7.36 54.22 -3.44
C LEU A 122 -8.86 54.54 -3.43
N SER A 123 -9.63 53.84 -2.58
CA SER A 123 -11.06 54.14 -2.40
C SER A 123 -11.27 55.54 -1.78
N ASP A 124 -10.47 55.91 -0.78
CA ASP A 124 -10.57 57.21 -0.12
C ASP A 124 -10.12 58.35 -1.05
N GLU A 125 -9.07 58.14 -1.84
CA GLU A 125 -8.66 59.06 -2.90
C GLU A 125 -9.78 59.24 -3.93
N ARG A 126 -10.39 58.14 -4.41
CA ARG A 126 -11.50 58.20 -5.36
C ARG A 126 -12.67 59.02 -4.82
N LYS A 127 -13.01 58.86 -3.53
CA LYS A 127 -14.03 59.67 -2.87
C LYS A 127 -13.64 61.16 -2.83
N SER A 128 -12.41 61.45 -2.40
CA SER A 128 -11.90 62.84 -2.34
C SER A 128 -11.94 63.53 -3.70
N TRP A 129 -11.51 62.84 -4.76
CA TRP A 129 -11.60 63.36 -6.13
C TRP A 129 -13.04 63.63 -6.54
N ASN A 130 -13.96 62.70 -6.27
CA ASN A 130 -15.36 62.87 -6.63
C ASN A 130 -16.01 64.06 -5.91
N GLU A 131 -15.69 64.27 -4.64
CA GLU A 131 -16.12 65.45 -3.87
C GLU A 131 -15.54 66.75 -4.44
N LYS A 132 -14.25 66.78 -4.78
CA LYS A 132 -13.61 67.94 -5.42
C LYS A 132 -14.28 68.28 -6.75
N PHE A 133 -14.46 67.31 -7.63
CA PHE A 133 -15.14 67.52 -8.92
C PHE A 133 -16.60 67.95 -8.75
N SER A 134 -17.31 67.41 -7.76
CA SER A 134 -18.69 67.82 -7.45
C SER A 134 -18.76 69.28 -6.98
N ASN A 135 -17.85 69.69 -6.10
CA ASN A 135 -17.76 71.06 -5.60
C ASN A 135 -17.36 72.04 -6.70
N GLU A 136 -16.42 71.67 -7.57
CA GLU A 136 -16.06 72.47 -8.74
C GLU A 136 -17.23 72.62 -9.71
N ARG A 137 -17.94 71.53 -10.00
CA ARG A 137 -19.15 71.56 -10.85
C ARG A 137 -20.21 72.50 -10.28
N LYS A 138 -20.45 72.47 -8.96
CA LYS A 138 -21.36 73.42 -8.28
C LYS A 138 -20.91 74.87 -8.46
N LYS A 139 -19.64 75.17 -8.16
CA LYS A 139 -19.07 76.51 -8.34
C LYS A 139 -19.18 77.00 -9.78
N TRP A 140 -18.90 76.13 -10.74
CA TRP A 140 -19.00 76.45 -12.16
C TRP A 140 -20.44 76.75 -12.56
N ASN A 141 -21.40 75.93 -12.14
CA ASN A 141 -22.83 76.17 -12.38
C ASN A 141 -23.31 77.50 -11.77
N GLU A 142 -22.91 77.82 -10.53
CA GLU A 142 -23.24 79.09 -9.88
C GLU A 142 -22.65 80.29 -10.63
N SER A 143 -21.40 80.18 -11.08
CA SER A 143 -20.74 81.21 -11.89
C SER A 143 -21.45 81.41 -13.22
N TRP A 144 -21.82 80.31 -13.90
CA TRP A 144 -22.56 80.35 -15.16
C TRP A 144 -23.96 80.97 -14.98
N ALA A 145 -24.65 80.64 -13.89
CA ALA A 145 -25.94 81.25 -13.57
C ALA A 145 -25.81 82.77 -13.36
N LYS A 146 -24.77 83.24 -12.66
CA LYS A 146 -24.50 84.68 -12.50
C LYS A 146 -24.20 85.37 -13.83
N GLN A 147 -23.41 84.74 -14.70
CA GLN A 147 -23.12 85.28 -16.03
C GLN A 147 -24.39 85.37 -16.87
N ASN A 148 -25.24 84.35 -16.84
CA ASN A 148 -26.54 84.38 -17.52
C ASN A 148 -27.45 85.51 -17.01
N GLU A 149 -27.53 85.70 -15.70
CA GLU A 149 -28.32 86.78 -15.10
C GLU A 149 -27.79 88.16 -15.53
N ASN A 150 -26.47 88.33 -15.55
CA ASN A 150 -25.85 89.57 -16.02
C ASN A 150 -26.12 89.82 -17.52
N LEU A 151 -26.03 88.78 -18.36
CA LEU A 151 -26.37 88.88 -19.78
C LEU A 151 -27.86 89.21 -19.99
N PHE A 152 -28.74 88.64 -19.17
CA PHE A 152 -30.16 88.92 -19.21
C PHE A 152 -30.44 90.38 -18.85
N ARG A 153 -29.86 90.88 -17.75
CA ARG A 153 -29.95 92.29 -17.35
C ARG A 153 -29.39 93.23 -18.41
N ALA A 154 -28.21 92.93 -18.97
CA ALA A 154 -27.62 93.73 -20.04
C ALA A 154 -28.51 93.77 -21.30
N ARG A 155 -29.18 92.65 -21.65
CA ARG A 155 -30.17 92.63 -22.75
C ARG A 155 -31.39 93.50 -22.44
N GLN A 156 -31.86 93.50 -21.20
CA GLN A 156 -32.99 94.31 -20.79
C GLN A 156 -32.64 95.81 -20.79
N GLU A 157 -31.47 96.17 -20.28
CA GLU A 157 -30.91 97.53 -20.35
C GLU A 157 -30.71 97.98 -21.80
N LEU A 158 -30.18 97.12 -22.68
CA LEU A 158 -30.06 97.40 -24.10
C LEU A 158 -31.43 97.66 -24.75
N THR A 159 -32.45 96.90 -24.35
CA THR A 159 -33.82 97.07 -24.86
C THR A 159 -34.41 98.40 -24.39
N ASN A 160 -34.22 98.76 -23.12
CA ASN A 160 -34.63 100.04 -22.55
C ASN A 160 -33.88 101.21 -23.21
N ALA A 161 -32.56 101.09 -23.41
CA ALA A 161 -31.74 102.08 -24.08
C ALA A 161 -32.16 102.26 -25.56
N LYS A 162 -32.50 101.17 -26.27
CA LYS A 162 -33.06 101.25 -27.62
C LYS A 162 -34.40 101.97 -27.65
N ALA A 163 -35.29 101.73 -26.68
CA ALA A 163 -36.56 102.45 -26.56
C ALA A 163 -36.36 103.94 -26.27
N ALA A 164 -35.46 104.27 -25.33
CA ALA A 164 -35.08 105.64 -25.00
C ALA A 164 -34.40 106.36 -26.18
N ASN A 165 -33.58 105.65 -26.96
CA ASN A 165 -32.98 106.19 -28.18
C ASN A 165 -34.06 106.43 -29.26
N ALA A 166 -35.06 105.57 -29.38
CA ALA A 166 -36.18 105.81 -30.30
C ALA A 166 -37.02 107.04 -29.90
N THR A 167 -37.21 107.32 -28.61
CA THR A 167 -37.84 108.57 -28.14
C THR A 167 -36.93 109.77 -28.37
N LEU A 168 -35.64 109.66 -28.06
CA LEU A 168 -34.67 110.72 -28.32
C LEU A 168 -34.50 111.00 -29.82
N VAL A 169 -34.63 110.02 -30.70
CA VAL A 169 -34.62 110.22 -32.16
C VAL A 169 -35.86 111.02 -32.61
N LYS A 170 -37.02 110.80 -31.99
CA LYS A 170 -38.23 111.61 -32.24
C LYS A 170 -38.10 113.03 -31.69
N GLU A 171 -37.54 113.19 -30.49
CA GLU A 171 -37.23 114.50 -29.90
C GLU A 171 -36.11 115.23 -30.66
N LYS A 172 -35.12 114.50 -31.17
CA LYS A 172 -34.05 115.00 -32.04
C LYS A 172 -34.61 115.44 -33.39
N ALA A 173 -35.57 114.74 -33.98
CA ALA A 173 -36.26 115.22 -35.18
C ALA A 173 -37.06 116.52 -34.93
N ALA A 174 -37.63 116.67 -33.73
CA ALA A 174 -38.29 117.91 -33.30
C ALA A 174 -37.29 119.05 -32.98
N ALA A 175 -36.13 118.72 -32.42
CA ALA A 175 -35.06 119.66 -32.10
C ALA A 175 -34.19 120.04 -33.32
N GLU A 176 -34.00 119.15 -34.29
CA GLU A 176 -33.31 119.41 -35.57
C GLU A 176 -34.11 120.35 -36.47
N ALA A 177 -35.45 120.36 -36.36
CA ALA A 177 -36.28 121.41 -36.96
C ALA A 177 -36.01 122.82 -36.35
N VAL A 178 -35.45 122.88 -35.14
CA VAL A 178 -35.09 124.14 -34.43
C VAL A 178 -33.59 124.43 -34.54
N ALA A 179 -32.74 123.41 -34.63
CA ALA A 179 -31.27 123.49 -34.58
C ALA A 179 -30.60 123.62 -35.96
N VAL A 180 -31.30 123.45 -37.09
CA VAL A 180 -30.77 123.82 -38.42
C VAL A 180 -30.51 125.34 -38.56
N LYS A 181 -30.92 126.16 -37.59
CA LYS A 181 -30.52 127.59 -37.48
C LYS A 181 -29.31 127.86 -36.57
N ALA A 182 -28.79 126.87 -35.84
CA ALA A 182 -27.63 127.04 -34.97
C ALA A 182 -26.50 126.12 -35.45
N GLN A 183 -25.95 126.50 -36.60
CA GLN A 183 -24.68 126.00 -37.08
C GLN A 183 -23.59 126.08 -36.00
N GLN A 184 -22.68 125.11 -36.14
CA GLN A 184 -21.24 125.21 -35.90
C GLN A 184 -20.71 125.14 -34.47
N VAL A 185 -19.59 124.39 -34.39
CA VAL A 185 -18.60 124.24 -33.30
C VAL A 185 -19.09 123.22 -32.25
N GLU A 186 -18.45 122.08 -32.00
CA GLU A 186 -17.04 121.73 -32.01
C GLU A 186 -16.85 120.20 -32.00
N ALA A 187 -15.62 119.82 -32.29
CA ALA A 187 -15.06 118.50 -32.27
C ALA A 187 -15.36 117.62 -31.04
N ARG A 188 -15.41 116.31 -31.33
CA ARG A 188 -14.99 115.17 -30.49
C ARG A 188 -15.93 114.79 -29.34
N ALA A 189 -16.29 113.51 -29.27
CA ALA A 189 -15.41 112.54 -28.61
C ALA A 189 -16.00 111.13 -28.63
N VAL A 190 -15.09 110.15 -28.74
CA VAL A 190 -15.27 108.72 -28.38
C VAL A 190 -16.15 107.98 -29.41
N LYS A 191 -15.88 106.75 -29.89
CA LYS A 191 -15.83 105.51 -29.11
C LYS A 191 -15.86 104.32 -30.10
N ALA A 192 -14.71 103.80 -30.52
CA ALA A 192 -14.67 102.57 -31.36
C ALA A 192 -13.38 101.73 -31.25
N PHE A 193 -12.43 102.06 -30.37
CA PHE A 193 -11.09 101.45 -30.39
C PHE A 193 -10.69 100.62 -29.16
N GLU A 194 -11.56 100.51 -28.13
CA GLU A 194 -11.22 99.82 -26.87
C GLU A 194 -11.82 98.41 -26.71
N GLU A 195 -12.76 97.97 -27.56
CA GLU A 195 -13.39 96.63 -27.40
C GLU A 195 -12.64 95.48 -28.12
N ALA A 196 -11.55 95.77 -28.84
CA ALA A 196 -10.81 94.76 -29.61
C ALA A 196 -9.57 94.18 -28.91
N LYS A 197 -9.22 94.62 -27.69
CA LYS A 197 -7.98 94.19 -26.99
C LYS A 197 -8.12 93.08 -25.94
N GLU A 198 -9.33 92.69 -25.52
CA GLU A 198 -9.52 91.66 -24.48
C GLU A 198 -9.78 90.22 -24.97
N ALA A 199 -9.92 89.98 -26.28
CA ALA A 199 -10.13 88.63 -26.82
C ALA A 199 -8.83 87.85 -27.09
N GLY A 200 -7.68 88.53 -27.20
CA GLY A 200 -6.39 87.92 -27.57
C GLY A 200 -5.69 87.13 -26.46
N ALA A 201 -5.90 87.49 -25.18
CA ALA A 201 -5.19 86.86 -24.06
C ALA A 201 -5.78 85.51 -23.61
N ARG A 202 -7.06 85.23 -23.92
CA ARG A 202 -7.73 83.97 -23.53
C ARG A 202 -7.45 82.81 -24.49
N VAL A 203 -7.06 83.08 -25.74
CA VAL A 203 -6.72 82.07 -26.75
C VAL A 203 -5.30 81.51 -26.53
N ALA A 204 -4.36 82.34 -26.08
CA ALA A 204 -2.99 81.90 -25.81
C ALA A 204 -2.88 80.96 -24.59
N LYS A 205 -3.69 81.17 -23.54
CA LYS A 205 -3.70 80.30 -22.34
C LYS A 205 -4.35 78.94 -22.61
N ALA A 206 -5.43 78.91 -23.41
CA ALA A 206 -6.11 77.66 -23.79
C ALA A 206 -5.24 76.77 -24.69
N LEU A 207 -4.36 77.36 -25.51
CA LEU A 207 -3.44 76.62 -26.38
C LEU A 207 -2.32 75.91 -25.59
N GLU A 208 -1.79 76.53 -24.53
CA GLU A 208 -0.75 75.89 -23.69
C GLU A 208 -1.32 74.81 -22.77
N GLU A 209 -2.51 75.00 -22.20
CA GLU A 209 -3.19 73.96 -21.41
C GLU A 209 -3.53 72.72 -22.27
N ALA A 210 -3.87 72.91 -23.55
CA ALA A 210 -4.11 71.82 -24.50
C ALA A 210 -2.83 71.01 -24.80
N LYS A 211 -1.71 71.67 -25.07
CA LYS A 211 -0.41 71.01 -25.30
C LYS A 211 0.10 70.26 -24.08
N GLU A 212 -0.09 70.82 -22.88
CA GLU A 212 0.31 70.15 -21.65
C GLU A 212 -0.55 68.89 -21.41
N SER A 213 -1.85 68.94 -21.73
CA SER A 213 -2.74 67.77 -21.66
C SER A 213 -2.37 66.67 -22.65
N GLU A 214 -1.94 67.03 -23.86
CA GLU A 214 -1.47 66.10 -24.89
C GLU A 214 -0.16 65.42 -24.46
N SER A 215 0.77 66.19 -23.85
CA SER A 215 2.02 65.64 -23.32
C SER A 215 1.80 64.64 -22.17
N ARG A 216 0.79 64.88 -21.33
CA ARG A 216 0.38 63.95 -20.24
C ARG A 216 -0.28 62.69 -20.82
N SER A 217 -1.10 62.84 -21.86
CA SER A 217 -1.73 61.73 -22.60
C SER A 217 -0.69 60.81 -23.23
N SER A 218 0.31 61.36 -23.93
CA SER A 218 1.37 60.58 -24.56
C SER A 218 2.22 59.81 -23.54
N LYS A 219 2.55 60.41 -22.40
CA LYS A 219 3.26 59.72 -21.32
C LYS A 219 2.44 58.59 -20.70
N ALA A 220 1.14 58.78 -20.49
CA ALA A 220 0.26 57.73 -19.99
C ALA A 220 0.16 56.54 -20.97
N LEU A 221 0.16 56.81 -22.27
CA LEU A 221 0.16 55.79 -23.33
C LEU A 221 1.46 54.98 -23.37
N GLU A 222 2.62 55.64 -23.21
CA GLU A 222 3.92 54.95 -23.14
C GLU A 222 4.00 54.01 -21.94
N VAL A 223 3.54 54.45 -20.76
CA VAL A 223 3.49 53.61 -19.55
C VAL A 223 2.57 52.40 -19.75
N ALA A 224 1.40 52.59 -20.37
CA ALA A 224 0.48 51.50 -20.67
C ALA A 224 1.08 50.47 -21.65
N ASN A 225 1.84 50.92 -22.65
CA ASN A 225 2.52 50.03 -23.60
C ASN A 225 3.70 49.27 -22.96
N ALA A 226 4.44 49.90 -22.04
CA ALA A 226 5.50 49.25 -21.27
C ALA A 226 4.93 48.15 -20.35
N GLU A 227 3.83 48.44 -19.65
CA GLU A 227 3.12 47.46 -18.81
C GLU A 227 2.54 46.32 -19.65
N ARG A 228 1.96 46.61 -20.82
CA ARG A 228 1.50 45.57 -21.76
C ARG A 228 2.64 44.63 -22.16
N THR A 229 3.81 45.17 -22.51
CA THR A 229 4.98 44.37 -22.91
C THR A 229 5.46 43.49 -21.75
N ARG A 230 5.46 44.01 -20.53
CA ARG A 230 5.81 43.25 -19.32
C ARG A 230 4.81 42.12 -19.05
N LEU A 231 3.52 42.40 -19.21
CA LEU A 231 2.47 41.38 -19.09
C LEU A 231 2.61 40.29 -20.17
N ASP A 232 2.91 40.65 -21.41
CA ASP A 232 3.14 39.68 -22.49
C ASP A 232 4.33 38.74 -22.18
N GLN A 233 5.41 39.27 -21.58
CA GLN A 233 6.55 38.45 -21.12
C GLN A 233 6.17 37.51 -19.98
N VAL A 234 5.39 37.97 -18.99
CA VAL A 234 4.91 37.14 -17.89
C VAL A 234 3.99 36.03 -18.40
N VAL A 235 3.09 36.35 -19.34
CA VAL A 235 2.20 35.36 -19.97
C VAL A 235 3.02 34.30 -20.71
N ALA A 236 4.04 34.69 -21.47
CA ALA A 236 4.92 33.74 -22.17
C ALA A 236 5.68 32.82 -21.19
N SER A 237 6.18 33.37 -20.08
CA SER A 237 6.85 32.59 -19.03
C SER A 237 5.89 31.59 -18.37
N LEU A 238 4.69 32.06 -17.99
CA LEU A 238 3.66 31.20 -17.39
C LEU A 238 3.20 30.12 -18.35
N GLN A 239 3.08 30.42 -19.64
CA GLN A 239 2.74 29.43 -20.65
C GLN A 239 3.81 28.34 -20.77
N GLY A 240 5.09 28.71 -20.71
CA GLY A 240 6.20 27.73 -20.66
C GLY A 240 6.18 26.85 -19.41
N GLU A 241 5.89 27.43 -18.24
CA GLU A 241 5.74 26.68 -16.99
C GLU A 241 4.54 25.72 -17.04
N VAL A 242 3.40 26.17 -17.59
CA VAL A 242 2.21 25.33 -17.78
C VAL A 242 2.52 24.16 -18.70
N GLN A 243 3.18 24.40 -19.84
CA GLN A 243 3.57 23.34 -20.77
C GLN A 243 4.51 22.31 -20.09
N THR A 244 5.46 22.78 -19.29
CA THR A 244 6.40 21.90 -18.57
C THR A 244 5.68 21.06 -17.51
N ARG A 245 4.75 21.67 -16.76
CA ARG A 245 3.94 20.96 -15.77
C ARG A 245 2.98 19.98 -16.42
N GLU A 246 2.42 20.32 -17.58
CA GLU A 246 1.54 19.42 -18.33
C GLU A 246 2.27 18.15 -18.75
N VAL A 247 3.49 18.26 -19.28
CA VAL A 247 4.34 17.10 -19.58
C VAL A 247 4.62 16.27 -18.32
N ALA A 248 4.97 16.90 -17.21
CA ALA A 248 5.22 16.19 -15.96
C ALA A 248 3.97 15.47 -15.42
N VAL A 249 2.78 16.07 -15.58
CA VAL A 249 1.51 15.42 -15.23
C VAL A 249 1.26 14.20 -16.11
N THR A 250 1.51 14.28 -17.42
CA THR A 250 1.35 13.11 -18.30
C THR A 250 2.28 11.95 -17.94
N ASP A 251 3.55 12.23 -17.60
CA ASP A 251 4.51 11.20 -17.13
C ASP A 251 4.07 10.59 -15.79
N LEU A 252 3.63 11.43 -14.84
CA LEU A 252 3.11 10.96 -13.55
C LEU A 252 1.86 10.10 -13.72
N THR A 253 0.94 10.47 -14.61
CA THR A 253 -0.24 9.67 -14.91
C THR A 253 0.15 8.31 -15.48
N ALA A 254 1.07 8.25 -16.45
CA ALA A 254 1.52 6.98 -17.02
C ALA A 254 2.19 6.07 -15.97
N ARG A 255 3.01 6.66 -15.08
CA ARG A 255 3.65 5.93 -13.97
C ARG A 255 2.64 5.44 -12.94
N MET A 256 1.62 6.23 -12.63
CA MET A 256 0.54 5.85 -11.74
C MET A 256 -0.24 4.66 -12.31
N THR A 257 -0.65 4.71 -13.59
CA THR A 257 -1.35 3.59 -14.24
C THR A 257 -0.51 2.32 -14.23
N ALA A 258 0.79 2.40 -14.57
CA ALA A 258 1.66 1.23 -14.52
C ALA A 258 1.87 0.70 -13.08
N ALA A 259 1.84 1.56 -12.07
CA ALA A 259 1.93 1.14 -10.68
C ALA A 259 0.64 0.45 -10.20
N GLU A 260 -0.51 0.93 -10.64
CA GLU A 260 -1.83 0.34 -10.38
C GLU A 260 -1.94 -1.06 -10.99
N GLU A 261 -1.57 -1.22 -12.27
CA GLU A 261 -1.54 -2.54 -12.93
C GLU A 261 -0.62 -3.55 -12.21
N ARG A 262 0.52 -3.10 -11.68
CA ARG A 262 1.42 -3.95 -10.88
C ARG A 262 0.82 -4.30 -9.52
N ALA A 263 0.08 -3.38 -8.89
CA ALA A 263 -0.59 -3.62 -7.62
C ALA A 263 -1.71 -4.66 -7.79
N ASP A 264 -2.50 -4.54 -8.86
CA ASP A 264 -3.55 -5.51 -9.19
C ASP A 264 -2.96 -6.90 -9.47
N ALA A 265 -1.89 -6.99 -10.26
CA ALA A 265 -1.21 -8.27 -10.50
C ALA A 265 -0.65 -8.90 -9.21
N ALA A 266 -0.14 -8.08 -8.29
CA ALA A 266 0.36 -8.56 -7.00
C ALA A 266 -0.78 -9.08 -6.09
N VAL A 267 -1.97 -8.48 -6.17
CA VAL A 267 -3.16 -8.94 -5.45
C VAL A 267 -3.60 -10.32 -5.94
N GLU A 268 -3.65 -10.54 -7.25
CA GLU A 268 -3.99 -11.84 -7.83
C GLU A 268 -3.02 -12.95 -7.40
N VAL A 269 -1.71 -12.66 -7.39
CA VAL A 269 -0.69 -13.61 -6.91
C VAL A 269 -0.86 -13.93 -5.43
N ARG A 270 -1.18 -12.92 -4.60
CA ARG A 270 -1.43 -13.12 -3.16
C ARG A 270 -2.67 -13.98 -2.94
N ASP A 271 -3.72 -13.78 -3.71
CA ASP A 271 -4.98 -14.51 -3.54
C ASP A 271 -4.80 -15.97 -3.99
N ALA A 272 -4.06 -16.21 -5.09
CA ALA A 272 -3.63 -17.56 -5.49
C ALA A 272 -2.78 -18.25 -4.42
N LEU A 273 -1.83 -17.54 -3.81
CA LEU A 273 -0.99 -18.09 -2.74
C LEU A 273 -1.83 -18.40 -1.49
N THR A 274 -2.80 -17.55 -1.17
CA THR A 274 -3.71 -17.74 -0.03
C THR A 274 -4.56 -18.99 -0.23
N SER A 275 -5.08 -19.20 -1.44
CA SER A 275 -5.82 -20.42 -1.79
C SER A 275 -4.93 -21.67 -1.69
N SER A 276 -3.67 -21.60 -2.16
CA SER A 276 -2.72 -22.70 -2.02
C SER A 276 -2.38 -23.00 -0.55
N LEU A 277 -2.27 -21.98 0.31
CA LEU A 277 -2.02 -22.16 1.73
C LEU A 277 -3.20 -22.85 2.42
N GLN A 278 -4.42 -22.42 2.13
CA GLN A 278 -5.64 -23.05 2.65
C GLN A 278 -5.75 -24.52 2.25
N GLN A 279 -5.38 -24.85 1.00
CA GLN A 279 -5.34 -26.23 0.54
C GLN A 279 -4.30 -27.05 1.32
N LEU A 280 -3.08 -26.53 1.50
CA LEU A 280 -2.05 -27.21 2.30
C LEU A 280 -2.45 -27.40 3.77
N GLU A 281 -3.15 -26.43 4.36
CA GLU A 281 -3.69 -26.55 5.71
C GLU A 281 -4.74 -27.67 5.80
N ALA A 282 -5.66 -27.74 4.84
CA ALA A 282 -6.66 -28.81 4.76
C ALA A 282 -6.03 -30.19 4.54
N ASP A 283 -5.02 -30.27 3.67
CA ASP A 283 -4.27 -31.50 3.40
C ASP A 283 -3.51 -31.99 4.62
N ARG A 284 -2.84 -31.07 5.33
CA ARG A 284 -2.16 -31.36 6.59
C ARG A 284 -3.13 -31.80 7.68
N GLU A 285 -4.29 -31.16 7.79
CA GLU A 285 -5.31 -31.54 8.77
C GLU A 285 -5.85 -32.95 8.48
N TRP A 286 -6.13 -33.25 7.22
CA TRP A 286 -6.58 -34.58 6.81
C TRP A 286 -5.53 -35.67 7.09
N MET A 287 -4.25 -35.42 6.74
CA MET A 287 -3.16 -36.36 7.06
C MET A 287 -3.04 -36.63 8.55
N ARG A 288 -3.19 -35.59 9.39
CA ARG A 288 -3.07 -35.70 10.85
C ARG A 288 -4.26 -36.42 11.48
N SER A 289 -5.48 -36.15 11.01
CA SER A 289 -6.71 -36.66 11.62
C SER A 289 -7.08 -38.06 11.11
N GLN A 290 -6.84 -38.34 9.83
CA GLN A 290 -7.30 -39.56 9.16
C GLN A 290 -6.17 -40.30 8.43
N GLY A 291 -5.35 -39.60 7.65
CA GLY A 291 -4.40 -40.24 6.72
C GLY A 291 -3.44 -41.23 7.38
N ILE A 292 -2.79 -40.84 8.49
CA ILE A 292 -1.88 -41.74 9.22
C ILE A 292 -2.62 -42.96 9.79
N ALA A 293 -3.84 -42.76 10.31
CA ALA A 293 -4.63 -43.84 10.87
C ALA A 293 -4.99 -44.88 9.79
N HIS A 294 -5.41 -44.45 8.60
CA HIS A 294 -5.71 -45.35 7.50
C HIS A 294 -4.47 -46.11 6.97
N ILE A 295 -3.32 -45.44 6.88
CA ILE A 295 -2.06 -46.10 6.48
C ILE A 295 -1.69 -47.21 7.46
N VAL A 296 -1.74 -46.93 8.77
CA VAL A 296 -1.45 -47.92 9.82
C VAL A 296 -2.45 -49.07 9.77
N GLN A 297 -3.74 -48.77 9.59
CA GLN A 297 -4.78 -49.78 9.46
C GLN A 297 -4.54 -50.70 8.25
N ALA A 298 -4.20 -50.14 7.10
CA ALA A 298 -3.90 -50.91 5.89
C ALA A 298 -2.65 -51.81 6.02
N ILE A 299 -1.66 -51.40 6.83
CA ILE A 299 -0.48 -52.22 7.14
C ILE A 299 -0.87 -53.38 8.08
N MET A 300 -1.70 -53.10 9.09
CA MET A 300 -2.16 -54.13 10.04
C MET A 300 -3.08 -55.16 9.38
N ASP A 301 -3.94 -54.70 8.46
CA ASP A 301 -4.91 -55.54 7.74
C ASP A 301 -4.32 -56.23 6.50
N ALA A 302 -3.06 -55.94 6.16
CA ALA A 302 -2.40 -56.56 5.02
C ALA A 302 -2.36 -58.10 5.20
N PRO A 303 -2.78 -58.87 4.18
CA PRO A 303 -2.78 -60.34 4.25
C PRO A 303 -1.38 -60.92 4.48
N GLU A 304 -0.34 -60.23 4.01
CA GLU A 304 1.07 -60.53 4.26
C GLU A 304 1.36 -60.45 5.77
N THR A 305 0.96 -59.35 6.43
CA THR A 305 1.12 -59.16 7.88
C THR A 305 0.43 -60.27 8.66
N ALA A 306 -0.81 -60.62 8.30
CA ALA A 306 -1.54 -61.71 8.95
C ALA A 306 -0.83 -63.06 8.79
N THR A 307 -0.42 -63.40 7.56
CA THR A 307 0.25 -64.66 7.23
C THR A 307 1.59 -64.80 7.94
N GLY A 308 2.40 -63.74 7.93
CA GLY A 308 3.70 -63.74 8.57
C GLY A 308 3.60 -63.80 10.10
N LEU A 309 2.63 -63.11 10.70
CA LEU A 309 2.39 -63.19 12.14
C LEU A 309 1.92 -64.59 12.57
N ASP A 310 1.09 -65.24 11.78
CA ASP A 310 0.65 -66.62 12.06
C ASP A 310 1.80 -67.62 11.98
N LEU A 311 2.71 -67.46 11.01
CA LEU A 311 3.94 -68.26 10.94
C LEU A 311 4.83 -68.03 12.17
N VAL A 312 5.02 -66.77 12.60
CA VAL A 312 5.80 -66.45 13.81
C VAL A 312 5.14 -67.07 15.05
N LYS A 313 3.81 -66.98 15.19
CA LYS A 313 3.07 -67.61 16.30
C LYS A 313 3.22 -69.14 16.30
N GLU A 314 3.20 -69.77 15.12
CA GLU A 314 3.44 -71.21 15.00
C GLU A 314 4.86 -71.58 15.47
N ARG A 315 5.89 -70.90 14.94
CA ARG A 315 7.29 -71.17 15.32
C ARG A 315 7.59 -70.86 16.78
N ALA A 316 6.94 -69.83 17.33
CA ALA A 316 7.08 -69.48 18.74
C ALA A 316 6.47 -70.56 19.64
N ARG A 317 5.33 -71.15 19.25
CA ARG A 317 4.75 -72.31 19.93
C ARG A 317 5.68 -73.51 19.87
N ASP A 318 6.21 -73.86 18.70
CA ASP A 318 7.15 -74.99 18.54
C ASP A 318 8.40 -74.83 19.42
N ALA A 319 9.02 -73.64 19.40
CA ALA A 319 10.19 -73.33 20.22
C ALA A 319 9.86 -73.37 21.71
N GLY A 320 8.72 -72.80 22.12
CA GLY A 320 8.25 -72.85 23.50
C GLY A 320 7.95 -74.27 23.98
N PHE A 321 7.34 -75.12 23.15
CA PHE A 321 7.09 -76.52 23.47
C PHE A 321 8.38 -77.31 23.64
N LYS A 322 9.36 -77.15 22.74
CA LYS A 322 10.67 -77.79 22.87
C LYS A 322 11.36 -77.36 24.17
N ALA A 323 11.47 -76.05 24.41
CA ALA A 323 12.09 -75.51 25.62
C ALA A 323 11.40 -75.98 26.91
N GLY A 324 10.07 -76.00 26.92
CA GLY A 324 9.28 -76.53 28.04
C GLY A 324 9.54 -78.02 28.30
N TYR A 325 9.54 -78.84 27.26
CA TYR A 325 9.84 -80.27 27.35
C TYR A 325 11.25 -80.53 27.89
N SER A 326 12.26 -79.85 27.34
CA SER A 326 13.64 -79.91 27.82
C SER A 326 13.76 -79.57 29.30
N ARG A 327 13.05 -78.52 29.75
CA ARG A 327 13.02 -78.11 31.16
C ARG A 327 12.37 -79.19 32.05
N CYS A 328 11.27 -79.78 31.61
CA CYS A 328 10.60 -80.87 32.33
C CYS A 328 11.50 -82.11 32.46
N VAL A 329 12.16 -82.53 31.38
CA VAL A 329 13.14 -83.64 31.40
C VAL A 329 14.27 -83.31 32.36
N GLY A 330 14.78 -82.07 32.35
CA GLY A 330 15.78 -81.61 33.30
C GLY A 330 15.34 -81.76 34.76
N HIS A 331 14.11 -81.36 35.10
CA HIS A 331 13.57 -81.55 36.46
C HIS A 331 13.41 -83.04 36.82
N ILE A 332 12.92 -83.88 35.91
CA ILE A 332 12.74 -85.32 36.16
C ILE A 332 14.10 -86.01 36.40
N ASN A 333 15.13 -85.65 35.64
CA ASN A 333 16.48 -86.20 35.81
C ASN A 333 17.12 -85.84 37.15
N VAL A 334 16.77 -84.69 37.74
CA VAL A 334 17.21 -84.35 39.11
C VAL A 334 16.53 -85.27 40.13
N MET A 335 15.32 -85.75 39.85
CA MET A 335 14.52 -86.56 40.77
C MET A 335 14.64 -88.08 40.54
N SER A 336 15.28 -88.54 39.45
CA SER A 336 15.37 -89.96 39.07
C SER A 336 16.79 -90.32 38.62
N GLU A 337 17.34 -91.44 39.11
CA GLU A 337 18.69 -91.93 38.72
C GLU A 337 18.79 -92.38 37.25
N GLY A 338 17.66 -92.48 36.55
CA GLY A 338 17.61 -92.76 35.11
C GLY A 338 17.66 -91.47 34.30
N GLY A 339 18.81 -91.16 33.69
CA GLY A 339 18.99 -89.98 32.83
C GLY A 339 18.10 -90.02 31.59
N HIS A 340 16.88 -89.49 31.70
CA HIS A 340 15.98 -89.30 30.58
C HIS A 340 16.57 -88.26 29.63
N THR A 341 16.67 -88.62 28.35
CA THR A 341 17.16 -87.75 27.30
C THR A 341 15.98 -87.14 26.54
N GLU A 342 16.21 -86.10 25.73
CA GLU A 342 15.18 -85.51 24.83
C GLU A 342 14.73 -86.46 23.71
N GLU A 343 15.13 -87.71 23.82
CA GLU A 343 14.98 -88.72 22.81
C GLU A 343 13.53 -88.98 22.40
N ARG A 344 12.58 -88.86 23.33
CA ARG A 344 11.16 -89.04 23.01
C ARG A 344 10.45 -87.75 22.55
N SER A 345 11.18 -86.63 22.43
CA SER A 345 10.65 -85.38 21.91
C SER A 345 10.38 -85.49 20.41
N GLY A 346 9.21 -85.00 19.98
CA GLY A 346 8.91 -84.82 18.55
C GLY A 346 9.82 -83.79 17.85
N PHE A 347 10.64 -83.06 18.62
CA PHE A 347 11.57 -82.04 18.13
C PHE A 347 13.06 -82.38 18.35
N ARG A 348 13.39 -83.67 18.57
CA ARG A 348 14.75 -84.17 18.91
C ARG A 348 15.87 -83.54 18.08
N ASP A 349 15.67 -83.40 16.76
CA ASP A 349 16.68 -82.87 15.83
C ASP A 349 16.21 -81.60 15.08
N VAL A 350 15.15 -80.97 15.58
CA VAL A 350 14.59 -79.76 14.97
C VAL A 350 15.16 -78.53 15.66
N ASP A 351 15.81 -77.66 14.89
CA ASP A 351 16.23 -76.33 15.35
C ASP A 351 15.02 -75.38 15.38
N THR A 352 14.19 -75.53 16.42
CA THR A 352 12.96 -74.73 16.59
C THR A 352 13.27 -73.25 16.86
N GLU A 353 14.38 -72.96 17.55
CA GLU A 353 14.81 -71.60 17.86
C GLU A 353 15.38 -70.89 16.62
N GLY A 354 16.22 -71.57 15.83
CA GLY A 354 16.67 -71.06 14.54
C GLY A 354 15.52 -70.85 13.56
N ARG A 355 14.53 -71.75 13.53
CA ARG A 355 13.30 -71.57 12.72
C ARG A 355 12.45 -70.40 13.17
N LEU A 356 12.32 -70.17 14.48
CA LEU A 356 11.65 -68.97 15.00
C LEU A 356 12.41 -67.71 14.61
N ASN A 357 13.72 -67.67 14.80
CA ASN A 357 14.55 -66.53 14.41
C ASN A 357 14.47 -66.24 12.90
N ALA A 358 14.47 -67.28 12.07
CA ALA A 358 14.29 -67.15 10.62
C ALA A 358 12.89 -66.66 10.23
N ALA A 359 11.84 -67.14 10.91
CA ALA A 359 10.47 -66.65 10.68
C ALA A 359 10.30 -65.19 11.10
N VAL A 360 10.90 -64.79 12.22
CA VAL A 360 10.91 -63.39 12.67
C VAL A 360 11.68 -62.50 11.68
N ALA A 361 12.85 -62.93 11.22
CA ALA A 361 13.60 -62.21 10.20
C ALA A 361 12.78 -62.06 8.91
N SER A 362 12.21 -63.17 8.42
CA SER A 362 11.35 -63.17 7.23
C SER A 362 10.11 -62.30 7.39
N PHE A 363 9.55 -62.16 8.58
CA PHE A 363 8.40 -61.29 8.84
C PHE A 363 8.76 -59.80 8.70
N TYR A 364 9.93 -59.39 9.20
CA TYR A 364 10.40 -58.01 9.09
C TYR A 364 10.95 -57.65 7.70
N ASP A 365 11.49 -58.63 6.98
CA ASP A 365 12.01 -58.44 5.62
C ASP A 365 10.92 -58.57 4.53
N MET A 366 9.67 -58.86 4.91
CA MET A 366 8.56 -59.06 3.98
C MET A 366 8.07 -57.73 3.41
N SER A 367 8.09 -57.61 2.08
CA SER A 367 7.44 -56.49 1.38
C SER A 367 5.92 -56.56 1.56
N LEU A 368 5.32 -55.43 1.90
CA LEU A 368 3.88 -55.27 1.98
C LEU A 368 3.39 -54.54 0.74
N SER A 369 2.47 -55.13 -0.03
CA SER A 369 1.94 -54.49 -1.24
C SER A 369 1.26 -53.14 -0.96
N CYS A 370 0.68 -52.95 0.23
CA CYS A 370 0.10 -51.67 0.63
C CYS A 370 1.16 -50.58 0.86
N VAL A 371 2.38 -50.94 1.28
CA VAL A 371 3.49 -49.99 1.47
C VAL A 371 4.09 -49.60 0.12
N GLU A 372 4.20 -50.54 -0.82
CA GLU A 372 4.67 -50.23 -2.19
C GLU A 372 3.74 -49.22 -2.89
N LYS A 373 2.42 -49.39 -2.74
CA LYS A 373 1.43 -48.43 -3.27
C LYS A 373 1.44 -47.08 -2.55
N LEU A 374 1.77 -47.07 -1.26
CA LEU A 374 1.95 -45.84 -0.50
C LEU A 374 3.14 -45.05 -1.05
N ASP A 375 4.29 -45.71 -1.25
CA ASP A 375 5.48 -45.09 -1.82
C ASP A 375 5.19 -44.47 -3.21
N GLU A 376 4.46 -45.20 -4.07
CA GLU A 376 4.02 -44.67 -5.37
C GLU A 376 3.11 -43.42 -5.26
N CYS A 377 2.32 -43.31 -4.19
CA CYS A 377 1.46 -42.15 -3.95
C CYS A 377 2.26 -40.95 -3.47
N LEU A 378 3.25 -41.16 -2.60
CA LEU A 378 4.07 -40.10 -2.00
C LEU A 378 4.99 -39.40 -3.01
N GLU A 379 5.36 -40.06 -4.10
CA GLU A 379 6.16 -39.48 -5.19
C GLU A 379 5.39 -38.47 -6.06
N ALA A 380 4.06 -38.39 -5.92
CA ALA A 380 3.23 -37.50 -6.72
C ALA A 380 3.04 -36.12 -6.06
N ALA A 381 2.94 -35.06 -6.88
CA ALA A 381 2.71 -33.70 -6.37
C ALA A 381 1.34 -33.55 -5.66
N ASP A 382 0.37 -34.37 -6.03
CA ASP A 382 -0.99 -34.47 -5.48
C ASP A 382 -1.14 -35.66 -4.51
N TYR A 383 -0.07 -36.00 -3.79
CA TYR A 383 -0.02 -37.22 -2.97
C TYR A 383 -1.19 -37.34 -1.98
N VAL A 384 -1.64 -36.24 -1.36
CA VAL A 384 -2.75 -36.29 -0.39
C VAL A 384 -4.08 -36.67 -1.05
N ASP A 385 -4.37 -36.17 -2.25
CA ASP A 385 -5.57 -36.55 -2.99
C ASP A 385 -5.51 -38.01 -3.45
N ARG A 386 -4.33 -38.48 -3.83
CA ARG A 386 -4.10 -39.90 -4.15
C ARG A 386 -4.27 -40.79 -2.92
N LEU A 387 -3.77 -40.36 -1.75
CA LEU A 387 -3.97 -41.07 -0.49
C LEU A 387 -5.45 -41.09 -0.09
N ARG A 388 -6.18 -39.98 -0.28
CA ARG A 388 -7.63 -39.92 -0.07
C ARG A 388 -8.36 -40.92 -0.96
N MET A 389 -7.95 -41.09 -2.22
CA MET A 389 -8.54 -42.09 -3.11
C MET A 389 -8.15 -43.52 -2.73
N LEU A 390 -6.89 -43.73 -2.33
CA LEU A 390 -6.37 -45.05 -1.96
C LEU A 390 -7.01 -45.58 -0.67
N TYR A 391 -7.26 -44.68 0.28
CA TYR A 391 -7.82 -44.97 1.59
C TYR A 391 -9.22 -44.37 1.79
N ALA A 392 -9.95 -44.12 0.70
CA ALA A 392 -11.31 -43.60 0.78
C ALA A 392 -12.16 -44.51 1.69
N ASP A 393 -12.81 -43.90 2.68
CA ASP A 393 -13.71 -44.61 3.58
C ASP A 393 -14.78 -45.36 2.76
N ALA A 394 -14.93 -46.66 3.01
CA ALA A 394 -16.09 -47.42 2.57
C ALA A 394 -17.38 -47.03 3.34
N GLU A 395 -17.28 -46.10 4.29
CA GLU A 395 -18.34 -45.69 5.23
C GLU A 395 -18.80 -44.23 5.00
N GLU A 396 -18.97 -43.83 3.74
CA GLU A 396 -20.02 -42.84 3.38
C GLU A 396 -20.97 -43.44 2.33
N GLU A 397 -21.48 -44.66 2.59
CA GLU A 397 -22.80 -45.01 2.06
C GLU A 397 -23.86 -44.21 2.83
N ASN A 398 -24.57 -43.35 2.09
CA ASN A 398 -25.78 -42.61 2.47
C ASN A 398 -26.60 -43.23 3.62
N PRO A 399 -27.14 -42.42 4.56
CA PRO A 399 -28.23 -42.86 5.42
C PRO A 399 -29.53 -42.93 4.60
N ALA A 400 -29.68 -43.95 3.77
CA ALA A 400 -30.90 -44.25 3.04
C ALA A 400 -31.44 -45.61 3.49
N GLY A 401 -32.25 -45.62 4.56
CA GLY A 401 -32.94 -46.85 4.96
C GLY A 401 -33.50 -46.84 6.37
N GLY A 402 -34.39 -45.91 6.69
CA GLY A 402 -35.04 -45.85 8.00
C GLY A 402 -36.52 -45.49 7.90
N GLY A 403 -37.33 -46.50 7.56
CA GLY A 403 -38.79 -46.61 7.59
C GLY A 403 -39.65 -45.40 7.98
N GLN A 404 -40.54 -45.01 7.07
CA GLN A 404 -41.77 -44.32 7.44
C GLN A 404 -42.96 -44.96 6.73
N ASP A 405 -43.43 -46.06 7.30
CA ASP A 405 -44.78 -46.57 7.08
C ASP A 405 -45.67 -46.16 8.25
N GLY A 406 -46.81 -45.55 7.92
CA GLY A 406 -48.01 -45.61 8.74
C GLY A 406 -48.41 -44.32 9.43
N ALA A 407 -49.27 -43.55 8.76
CA ALA A 407 -50.70 -43.44 9.12
C ALA A 407 -51.23 -42.05 8.77
N GLY A 408 -52.04 -41.98 7.73
CA GLY A 408 -52.83 -40.80 7.44
C GLY A 408 -53.88 -40.53 8.50
N THR A 409 -54.23 -39.27 8.68
CA THR A 409 -55.62 -38.90 8.87
C THR A 409 -55.98 -37.75 7.94
N SER A 410 -57.03 -38.03 7.18
CA SER A 410 -57.82 -37.15 6.34
C SER A 410 -58.46 -36.00 7.10
N GLY A 411 -58.71 -34.88 6.41
CA GLY A 411 -59.90 -34.06 6.68
C GLY A 411 -59.73 -32.56 6.51
N THR A 412 -60.14 -32.07 5.33
CA THR A 412 -60.93 -30.82 5.09
C THR A 412 -61.04 -29.85 6.27
N LYS A 413 -60.77 -28.56 6.11
CA LYS A 413 -61.46 -27.61 5.21
C LYS A 413 -60.73 -26.28 5.18
#